data_AF-A0A4Q6C4B7-F1
#
_entry.id   AF-A0A4Q6C4B7-F1
#
_cell.length_a   1.000
_cell.length_b   1.000
_cell.length_c   1.000
_cell.angle_alpha   90.00
_cell.angle_beta   90.00
_cell.angle_gamma   90.00
#
_symmetry.space_group_name_H-M   'P 1'
#
loop_
_entity.id
_entity.type
_entity.pdbx_description
1 polymer ?
#
loop_
_entity_poly.entity_id
_entity_poly.type
_entity_poly.pdbx_seq_one_letter_code
_entity_poly.pdbx_strand_id
1 'polypeptide(L)'
;MRQSRLSLAVRTSLLCASVLTFASCSHNPHKAEKIETKIEKDDAVSGDTKVGVKEGNMIVQKKVMMNEELRRLQNEVYESEDHVYGNRKFGSQGLYGNLKACRTQLAAKENGGSGKLSWTEPMDRVSDKEDDLKIGLDEKEKLVGVSEEFLKDRIERFRNYKMVLQKRQDEYEDKLDICKNELREKKAAVAKKRAGEQEDN
;
A
#
# COMPACT_ATOMS: atom_id res chain seq x y z
N MET A 1 -37.87 -63.30 -20.40
CA MET A 1 -38.49 -62.30 -19.48
C MET A 1 -37.51 -61.96 -18.36
N ARG A 2 -36.65 -60.94 -18.53
CA ARG A 2 -35.83 -60.33 -17.45
C ARG A 2 -34.97 -59.25 -18.12
N GLN A 3 -35.36 -57.97 -18.00
CA GLN A 3 -34.49 -56.78 -18.12
C GLN A 3 -35.35 -55.51 -18.15
N SER A 4 -35.92 -55.11 -17.01
CA SER A 4 -36.69 -53.84 -16.93
C SER A 4 -36.72 -53.21 -15.53
N ARG A 5 -35.69 -53.41 -14.69
CA ARG A 5 -35.71 -52.87 -13.30
C ARG A 5 -34.46 -52.09 -12.88
N LEU A 6 -33.59 -51.66 -13.80
CA LEU A 6 -32.34 -50.96 -13.45
C LEU A 6 -32.32 -49.44 -13.71
N SER A 7 -33.35 -48.84 -14.30
CA SER A 7 -33.27 -47.42 -14.73
C SER A 7 -33.77 -46.39 -13.72
N LEU A 8 -34.40 -46.80 -12.62
CA LEU A 8 -35.05 -45.85 -11.69
C LEU A 8 -34.15 -45.37 -10.54
N ALA A 9 -33.11 -46.12 -10.16
CA ALA A 9 -32.26 -45.77 -9.03
C ALA A 9 -31.15 -44.75 -9.36
N VAL A 10 -30.81 -44.58 -10.64
CA VAL A 10 -29.71 -43.70 -11.07
C VAL A 10 -30.17 -42.24 -11.25
N ARG A 11 -31.46 -42.02 -11.49
CA ARG A 11 -32.00 -40.66 -11.71
C ARG A 11 -32.27 -39.88 -10.41
N THR A 12 -32.41 -40.56 -9.28
CA THR A 12 -32.65 -39.91 -7.98
C THR A 12 -31.37 -39.52 -7.22
N SER A 13 -30.21 -40.10 -7.54
CA SER A 13 -28.93 -39.67 -6.94
C SER A 13 -28.33 -38.41 -7.55
N LEU A 14 -28.73 -38.03 -8.77
CA LEU A 14 -28.16 -36.86 -9.47
C LEU A 14 -28.83 -35.52 -9.11
N LEU A 15 -29.98 -35.53 -8.40
CA LEU A 15 -30.70 -34.32 -8.01
C LEU A 15 -30.30 -33.75 -6.64
N CYS A 16 -29.64 -34.53 -5.77
CA CYS A 16 -29.21 -34.04 -4.46
C CYS A 16 -27.82 -33.38 -4.47
N ALA A 17 -27.03 -33.56 -5.53
CA ALA A 17 -25.67 -33.01 -5.62
C ALA A 17 -25.62 -31.55 -6.13
N SER A 18 -26.71 -31.00 -6.66
CA SER A 18 -26.76 -29.65 -7.25
C SER A 18 -27.20 -28.54 -6.29
N VAL A 19 -27.57 -28.86 -5.04
CA VAL A 19 -28.09 -27.88 -4.07
C VAL A 19 -26.98 -27.29 -3.17
N LEU A 20 -25.78 -27.88 -3.13
CA LEU A 20 -24.69 -27.44 -2.25
C LEU A 20 -23.78 -26.36 -2.87
N THR A 21 -23.97 -25.96 -4.13
CA THR A 21 -23.10 -24.98 -4.80
C THR A 21 -23.55 -23.52 -4.68
N PHE A 22 -24.69 -23.21 -4.05
CA PHE A 22 -25.20 -21.83 -3.93
C PHE A 22 -25.00 -21.18 -2.55
N ALA A 23 -24.33 -21.84 -1.61
CA ALA A 23 -24.04 -21.27 -0.29
C ALA A 23 -22.64 -20.63 -0.19
N SER A 24 -21.98 -20.30 -1.30
CA SER A 24 -20.85 -19.36 -1.29
C SER A 24 -21.39 -17.93 -1.34
N CYS A 25 -22.22 -17.59 -0.34
CA CYS A 25 -22.60 -16.22 -0.07
C CYS A 25 -21.34 -15.49 0.39
N SER A 26 -21.04 -14.38 -0.27
CA SER A 26 -20.02 -13.39 0.06
C SER A 26 -19.97 -13.12 1.57
N HIS A 27 -19.12 -13.85 2.28
CA HIS A 27 -18.81 -13.56 3.66
C HIS A 27 -17.85 -12.38 3.65
N ASN A 28 -18.38 -11.16 3.73
CA ASN A 28 -17.55 -9.98 3.94
C ASN A 28 -17.07 -9.98 5.42
N PRO A 29 -15.77 -10.23 5.70
CA PRO A 29 -15.23 -10.26 7.06
C PRO A 29 -15.24 -8.87 7.73
N HIS A 30 -15.55 -7.81 6.98
CA HIS A 30 -15.54 -6.43 7.45
C HIS A 30 -16.95 -5.89 7.74
N LYS A 31 -17.95 -6.74 8.00
CA LYS A 31 -19.28 -6.30 8.41
C LYS A 31 -19.21 -5.43 9.68
N ALA A 32 -20.02 -4.38 9.73
CA ALA A 32 -20.08 -3.46 10.88
C ALA A 32 -20.72 -4.15 12.09
N GLU A 33 -20.01 -4.19 13.22
CA GLU A 33 -20.51 -4.72 14.49
C GLU A 33 -21.05 -3.60 15.37
N LYS A 34 -22.04 -3.92 16.22
CA LYS A 34 -22.52 -2.98 17.23
C LYS A 34 -21.49 -2.90 18.35
N ILE A 35 -20.79 -1.77 18.44
CA ILE A 35 -19.82 -1.51 19.51
C ILE A 35 -20.53 -0.73 20.63
N GLU A 36 -20.50 -1.26 21.85
CA GLU A 36 -20.95 -0.52 23.04
C GLU A 36 -19.97 0.61 23.35
N THR A 37 -20.46 1.85 23.23
CA THR A 37 -19.68 3.09 23.41
C THR A 37 -19.86 3.72 24.80
N LYS A 38 -20.51 3.00 25.74
CA LYS A 38 -20.64 3.48 27.12
C LYS A 38 -19.32 3.24 27.86
N ILE A 39 -18.71 4.33 28.35
CA ILE A 39 -17.56 4.30 29.26
C ILE A 39 -18.04 4.80 30.61
N GLU A 40 -17.58 4.18 31.70
CA GLU A 40 -17.90 4.66 33.05
C GLU A 40 -16.98 5.83 33.41
N LYS A 41 -17.56 6.87 34.03
CA LYS A 41 -16.83 8.10 34.42
C LYS A 41 -16.09 8.72 33.22
N ASP A 42 -16.80 8.97 32.12
CA ASP A 42 -16.21 9.62 30.95
C ASP A 42 -15.97 11.11 31.21
N ASP A 43 -14.77 11.58 30.89
CA ASP A 43 -14.43 12.99 30.83
C ASP A 43 -13.93 13.35 29.42
N ALA A 44 -14.32 14.52 28.94
CA ALA A 44 -14.00 14.97 27.59
C ALA A 44 -12.65 15.69 27.59
N VAL A 45 -11.65 15.12 26.91
CA VAL A 45 -10.31 15.73 26.79
C VAL A 45 -10.27 16.67 25.58
N SER A 46 -10.91 16.30 24.48
CA SER A 46 -11.15 17.14 23.29
C SER A 46 -12.49 16.77 22.64
N GLY A 47 -13.00 17.59 21.72
CA GLY A 47 -14.32 17.39 21.11
C GLY A 47 -14.58 16.01 20.46
N ASP A 48 -13.53 15.26 20.16
CA ASP A 48 -13.53 13.92 19.55
C ASP A 48 -12.90 12.82 20.44
N THR A 49 -12.35 13.17 21.60
CA THR A 49 -11.60 12.25 22.48
C THR A 49 -12.19 12.22 23.88
N LYS A 50 -12.63 11.04 24.30
CA LYS A 50 -13.11 10.76 25.66
C LYS A 50 -12.15 9.85 26.40
N VAL A 51 -11.96 10.08 27.67
CA VAL A 51 -11.21 9.18 28.56
C VAL A 51 -12.15 8.72 29.65
N GLY A 52 -12.09 7.45 30.01
CA GLY A 52 -12.83 6.95 31.17
C GLY A 52 -12.37 5.56 31.54
N VAL A 53 -13.15 4.88 32.38
CA VAL A 53 -12.81 3.55 32.89
C VAL A 53 -13.79 2.53 32.31
N LYS A 54 -13.27 1.43 31.79
CA LYS A 54 -14.05 0.26 31.38
C LYS A 54 -13.38 -0.98 31.93
N GLU A 55 -14.14 -1.81 32.64
CA GLU A 55 -13.65 -3.05 33.25
C GLU A 55 -12.41 -2.84 34.16
N GLY A 56 -12.39 -1.72 34.91
CA GLY A 56 -11.29 -1.37 35.81
C GLY A 56 -10.04 -0.81 35.13
N ASN A 57 -9.98 -0.77 33.80
CA ASN A 57 -8.88 -0.20 33.03
C ASN A 57 -9.23 1.19 32.51
N MET A 58 -8.25 2.10 32.52
CA MET A 58 -8.38 3.40 31.87
C MET A 58 -8.33 3.21 30.35
N ILE A 59 -9.36 3.66 29.65
CA ILE A 59 -9.47 3.58 28.20
C ILE A 59 -9.68 4.97 27.60
N VAL A 60 -8.98 5.22 26.49
CA VAL A 60 -9.17 6.41 25.67
C VAL A 60 -9.98 6.00 24.45
N GLN A 61 -11.14 6.63 24.26
CA GLN A 61 -12.00 6.41 23.11
C GLN A 61 -12.02 7.64 22.23
N LYS A 62 -11.49 7.50 21.01
CA LYS A 62 -11.57 8.52 19.97
C LYS A 62 -12.69 8.18 19.01
N LYS A 63 -13.68 9.06 18.87
CA LYS A 63 -14.77 8.89 17.90
C LYS A 63 -14.40 9.65 16.63
N VAL A 64 -13.90 8.94 15.62
CA VAL A 64 -13.57 9.54 14.32
C VAL A 64 -14.68 9.23 13.32
N MET A 65 -15.08 10.23 12.54
CA MET A 65 -15.90 10.01 11.35
C MET A 65 -15.08 9.21 10.34
N MET A 66 -15.53 8.01 9.98
CA MET A 66 -14.77 7.09 9.11
C MET A 66 -14.38 7.72 7.76
N ASN A 67 -15.20 8.64 7.24
CA ASN A 67 -14.89 9.38 6.02
C ASN A 67 -13.68 10.33 6.19
N GLU A 68 -13.54 10.97 7.34
CA GLU A 68 -12.39 11.85 7.60
C GLU A 68 -11.12 11.03 7.86
N GLU A 69 -11.25 9.88 8.51
CA GLU A 69 -10.13 8.94 8.69
C GLU A 69 -9.63 8.41 7.34
N LEU A 70 -10.55 8.04 6.44
CA LEU A 70 -10.19 7.65 5.08
C LEU A 70 -9.49 8.78 4.34
N ARG A 71 -10.00 10.01 4.42
CA ARG A 71 -9.38 11.18 3.77
C ARG A 71 -7.98 11.45 4.32
N ARG A 72 -7.78 11.34 5.63
CA ARG A 72 -6.47 11.47 6.26
C ARG A 72 -5.52 10.38 5.77
N LEU A 73 -5.95 9.12 5.80
CA LEU A 73 -5.14 7.99 5.34
C LEU A 73 -4.76 8.10 3.86
N GLN A 74 -5.69 8.55 3.01
CA GLN A 74 -5.43 8.83 1.60
C GLN A 74 -4.30 9.85 1.43
N ASN A 75 -4.40 10.99 2.12
CA ASN A 75 -3.38 12.02 2.07
C ASN A 75 -2.02 11.51 2.56
N GLU A 76 -2.00 10.78 3.67
CA GLU A 76 -0.77 10.19 4.22
C GLU A 76 -0.11 9.20 3.26
N VAL A 77 -0.91 8.34 2.60
CA VAL A 77 -0.42 7.35 1.62
C VAL A 77 0.14 8.05 0.39
N TYR A 78 -0.56 9.06 -0.14
CA TYR A 78 -0.08 9.81 -1.31
C TYR A 78 1.16 10.63 -1.00
N GLU A 79 1.23 11.26 0.17
CA GLU A 79 2.44 11.95 0.63
C GLU A 79 3.63 10.99 0.77
N SER A 80 3.41 9.82 1.38
CA SER A 80 4.44 8.79 1.50
C SER A 80 4.89 8.27 0.13
N GLU A 81 3.95 8.08 -0.80
CA GLU A 81 4.27 7.64 -2.15
C GLU A 81 5.11 8.68 -2.91
N ASP A 82 4.74 9.95 -2.82
CA ASP A 82 5.49 11.06 -3.39
C ASP A 82 6.89 11.19 -2.77
N HIS A 83 7.06 10.87 -1.48
CA HIS A 83 8.36 10.83 -0.82
C HIS A 83 9.23 9.67 -1.35
N VAL A 84 8.66 8.47 -1.45
CA VAL A 84 9.34 7.24 -1.86
C VAL A 84 9.72 7.28 -3.36
N TYR A 85 8.76 7.56 -4.23
CA TYR A 85 8.93 7.45 -5.68
C TYR A 85 9.11 8.79 -6.40
N GLY A 86 8.80 9.90 -5.73
CA GLY A 86 8.82 11.22 -6.33
C GLY A 86 7.50 11.58 -7.01
N ASN A 87 7.40 12.83 -7.43
CA ASN A 87 6.22 13.37 -8.10
C ASN A 87 6.63 14.15 -9.34
N ARG A 88 6.18 13.69 -10.51
CA ARG A 88 6.51 14.32 -11.79
C ARG A 88 5.92 15.73 -11.94
N LYS A 89 4.75 15.98 -11.37
CA LYS A 89 4.07 17.30 -11.42
C LYS A 89 4.85 18.36 -10.63
N PHE A 90 5.41 17.96 -9.48
CA PHE A 90 6.17 18.86 -8.60
C PHE A 90 7.69 18.77 -8.80
N GLY A 91 8.17 17.91 -9.72
CA GLY A 91 9.59 17.75 -10.01
C GLY A 91 10.40 17.02 -8.93
N SER A 92 9.74 16.39 -7.95
CA SER A 92 10.43 15.60 -6.93
C SER A 92 10.89 14.26 -7.52
N GLN A 93 12.15 13.90 -7.29
CA GLN A 93 12.69 12.59 -7.67
C GLN A 93 12.40 11.50 -6.63
N GLY A 94 12.00 11.87 -5.42
CA GLY A 94 11.84 10.95 -4.29
C GLY A 94 13.13 10.20 -3.94
N LEU A 95 13.02 9.27 -3.00
CA LEU A 95 14.13 8.39 -2.61
C LEU A 95 14.59 7.50 -3.76
N TYR A 96 13.64 6.95 -4.52
CA TYR A 96 13.92 6.10 -5.67
C TYR A 96 14.73 6.84 -6.76
N GLY A 97 14.33 8.04 -7.14
CA GLY A 97 15.04 8.82 -8.16
C GLY A 97 16.43 9.27 -7.68
N ASN A 98 16.55 9.64 -6.40
CA ASN A 98 17.86 9.91 -5.79
C ASN A 98 18.78 8.67 -5.82
N LEU A 99 18.23 7.48 -5.54
CA LEU A 99 18.99 6.23 -5.59
C LEU A 99 19.47 5.93 -7.01
N LYS A 100 18.59 6.11 -7.99
CA LYS A 100 18.93 5.97 -9.42
C LYS A 100 20.03 6.94 -9.83
N ALA A 101 19.95 8.19 -9.40
CA ALA A 101 20.99 9.19 -9.65
C ALA A 101 22.33 8.78 -9.02
N CYS A 102 22.31 8.32 -7.77
CA CYS A 102 23.52 7.85 -7.08
C CYS A 102 24.16 6.65 -7.80
N ARG A 103 23.36 5.64 -8.20
CA ARG A 103 23.85 4.48 -8.98
C ARG A 103 24.43 4.90 -10.33
N THR A 104 23.84 5.90 -10.98
CA THR A 104 24.35 6.45 -12.23
C THR A 104 25.73 7.09 -12.03
N GLN A 105 25.93 7.82 -10.93
CA GLN A 105 27.23 8.41 -10.58
C GLN A 105 28.27 7.32 -10.25
N LEU A 106 27.89 6.26 -9.55
CA LEU A 106 28.77 5.11 -9.30
C LEU A 106 29.22 4.42 -10.59
N ALA A 107 28.31 4.29 -11.55
CA ALA A 107 28.61 3.70 -12.85
C ALA A 107 29.44 4.62 -13.76
N ALA A 108 29.48 5.93 -13.49
CA ALA A 108 30.15 6.89 -14.36
C ALA A 108 31.68 6.64 -14.41
N LYS A 109 32.25 6.71 -15.63
CA LYS A 109 33.69 6.49 -15.85
C LYS A 109 34.56 7.47 -15.06
N GLU A 110 34.07 8.69 -14.87
CA GLU A 110 34.75 9.73 -14.07
C GLU A 110 35.00 9.32 -12.62
N ASN A 111 34.15 8.45 -12.06
CA ASN A 111 34.28 7.91 -10.70
C ASN A 111 34.92 6.51 -10.69
N GLY A 112 35.52 6.07 -11.81
CA GLY A 112 36.11 4.74 -11.96
C GLY A 112 35.08 3.62 -12.17
N GLY A 113 33.88 3.96 -12.63
CA GLY A 113 32.82 3.01 -12.99
C GLY A 113 32.93 2.47 -14.42
N SER A 114 32.07 1.51 -14.77
CA SER A 114 32.09 0.81 -16.06
C SER A 114 31.46 1.60 -17.22
N GLY A 115 30.78 2.71 -16.93
CA GLY A 115 29.99 3.48 -17.88
C GLY A 115 28.68 2.81 -18.33
N LYS A 116 28.35 1.63 -17.80
CA LYS A 116 27.11 0.91 -18.12
C LYS A 116 26.07 1.18 -17.04
N LEU A 117 24.86 1.55 -17.45
CA LEU A 117 23.75 1.77 -16.52
C LEU A 117 23.40 0.46 -15.80
N SER A 118 23.57 0.42 -14.49
CA SER A 118 23.15 -0.72 -13.67
C SER A 118 21.62 -0.83 -13.65
N TRP A 119 21.08 -2.04 -13.76
CA TRP A 119 19.64 -2.32 -13.68
C TRP A 119 19.02 -1.64 -12.45
N THR A 120 17.93 -0.90 -12.68
CA THR A 120 17.18 -0.21 -11.62
C THR A 120 15.86 -0.94 -11.41
N GLU A 121 15.45 -1.13 -10.16
CA GLU A 121 14.22 -1.83 -9.79
C GLU A 121 13.00 -1.12 -10.40
N PRO A 122 11.98 -1.85 -10.90
CA PRO A 122 10.74 -1.24 -11.39
C PRO A 122 10.03 -0.42 -10.30
N MET A 123 9.41 0.68 -10.70
CA MET A 123 8.57 1.50 -9.82
C MET A 123 7.16 0.88 -9.79
N ASP A 124 6.67 0.58 -8.60
CA ASP A 124 5.31 0.04 -8.40
C ASP A 124 4.51 1.02 -7.54
N ARG A 125 3.74 1.88 -8.21
CA ARG A 125 2.89 2.87 -7.55
C ARG A 125 1.59 2.23 -7.12
N VAL A 126 1.22 2.53 -5.90
CA VAL A 126 0.01 2.03 -5.27
C VAL A 126 -1.19 2.87 -5.71
N SER A 127 -0.98 4.16 -5.99
CA SER A 127 -1.99 5.04 -6.59
C SER A 127 -2.52 4.53 -7.93
N ASP A 128 -1.67 3.88 -8.72
CA ASP A 128 -2.01 3.40 -10.06
C ASP A 128 -2.87 2.12 -10.02
N LYS A 129 -3.01 1.53 -8.84
CA LYS A 129 -3.82 0.33 -8.58
C LYS A 129 -5.17 0.64 -7.93
N GLU A 130 -5.47 1.92 -7.62
CA GLU A 130 -6.80 2.30 -7.18
C GLU A 130 -7.78 2.12 -8.35
N ASP A 131 -8.89 1.42 -8.08
CA ASP A 131 -9.87 1.07 -9.11
C ASP A 131 -10.48 2.32 -9.74
N ASP A 132 -10.48 2.38 -11.08
CA ASP A 132 -11.24 3.37 -11.83
C ASP A 132 -12.70 3.36 -11.36
N LEU A 133 -13.20 4.54 -10.96
CA LEU A 133 -14.60 4.69 -10.57
C LEU A 133 -15.47 4.17 -11.71
N LYS A 134 -16.26 3.12 -11.45
CA LYS A 134 -17.26 2.66 -12.41
C LYS A 134 -18.31 3.75 -12.57
N ILE A 135 -18.24 4.47 -13.69
CA ILE A 135 -19.17 5.52 -14.05
C ILE A 135 -20.48 4.85 -14.48
N GLY A 136 -21.55 5.09 -13.74
CA GLY A 136 -22.90 4.61 -14.04
C GLY A 136 -23.90 5.76 -14.14
N LEU A 137 -25.12 5.44 -14.57
CA LEU A 137 -26.27 6.33 -14.44
C LEU A 137 -27.04 5.92 -13.20
N ASP A 138 -27.30 6.87 -12.31
CA ASP A 138 -28.19 6.72 -11.15
C ASP A 138 -29.66 6.64 -11.62
N GLU A 139 -30.58 6.26 -10.72
CA GLU A 139 -32.04 6.12 -10.94
C GLU A 139 -32.70 7.39 -11.52
N LYS A 140 -31.99 8.52 -11.49
CA LYS A 140 -32.41 9.83 -12.02
C LYS A 140 -31.66 10.25 -13.30
N GLU A 141 -31.05 9.30 -14.01
CA GLU A 141 -30.23 9.52 -15.23
C GLU A 141 -29.07 10.52 -15.04
N LYS A 142 -28.60 10.70 -13.81
CA LYS A 142 -27.40 11.49 -13.53
C LYS A 142 -26.19 10.60 -13.58
N LEU A 143 -25.11 11.10 -14.18
CA LEU A 143 -23.81 10.43 -14.20
C LEU A 143 -23.30 10.37 -12.74
N VAL A 144 -23.27 9.17 -12.17
CA VAL A 144 -22.80 8.93 -10.80
C VAL A 144 -21.78 7.79 -10.84
N GLY A 145 -20.57 8.05 -10.37
CA GLY A 145 -19.59 6.99 -10.12
C GLY A 145 -19.97 6.27 -8.82
N VAL A 146 -20.51 5.06 -8.92
CA VAL A 146 -20.89 4.27 -7.74
C VAL A 146 -19.88 3.14 -7.60
N SER A 147 -18.96 3.28 -6.64
CA SER A 147 -18.19 2.16 -6.13
C SER A 147 -18.86 1.72 -4.83
N GLU A 148 -19.61 0.61 -4.87
CA GLU A 148 -20.12 -0.05 -3.66
C GLU A 148 -18.97 -0.78 -2.95
N GLU A 149 -18.04 -0.02 -2.38
CA GLU A 149 -17.00 -0.53 -1.50
C GLU A 149 -17.34 -0.19 -0.05
N PHE A 150 -17.17 -1.16 0.85
CA PHE A 150 -17.31 -0.88 2.27
C PHE A 150 -16.17 0.02 2.73
N LEU A 151 -16.50 1.10 3.45
CA LEU A 151 -15.50 2.03 3.99
C LEU A 151 -14.41 1.34 4.83
N LYS A 152 -14.74 0.24 5.50
CA LYS A 152 -13.79 -0.55 6.30
C LYS A 152 -12.74 -1.23 5.42
N ASP A 153 -13.16 -1.85 4.31
CA ASP A 153 -12.31 -2.54 3.34
C ASP A 153 -11.33 -1.54 2.70
N ARG A 154 -11.86 -0.37 2.34
CA ARG A 154 -11.04 0.71 1.78
C ARG A 154 -10.00 1.23 2.78
N ILE A 155 -10.40 1.47 4.03
CA ILE A 155 -9.46 1.89 5.09
C ILE A 155 -8.37 0.85 5.33
N GLU A 156 -8.72 -0.44 5.33
CA GLU A 156 -7.76 -1.53 5.50
C GLU A 156 -6.79 -1.60 4.32
N ARG A 157 -7.28 -1.41 3.10
CA ARG A 157 -6.47 -1.29 1.88
C ARG A 157 -5.44 -0.16 2.00
N PHE A 158 -5.88 1.05 2.37
CA PHE A 158 -4.99 2.20 2.55
C PHE A 158 -3.98 2.00 3.70
N ARG A 159 -4.36 1.30 4.78
CA ARG A 159 -3.42 0.94 5.85
C ARG A 159 -2.33 -0.01 5.35
N ASN A 160 -2.70 -1.01 4.55
CA ASN A 160 -1.73 -1.93 3.94
C ASN A 160 -0.80 -1.19 2.98
N TYR A 161 -1.32 -0.25 2.19
CA TYR A 161 -0.52 0.59 1.30
C TYR A 161 0.49 1.43 2.07
N LYS A 162 0.07 2.04 3.18
CA LYS A 162 0.97 2.77 4.08
C LYS A 162 2.10 1.87 4.60
N MET A 163 1.78 0.66 5.08
CA MET A 163 2.80 -0.27 5.58
C MET A 163 3.82 -0.67 4.50
N VAL A 164 3.36 -0.93 3.27
CA VAL A 164 4.26 -1.26 2.16
C VAL A 164 5.15 -0.08 1.81
N LEU A 165 4.59 1.14 1.74
CA LEU A 165 5.36 2.34 1.43
C LEU A 165 6.39 2.68 2.52
N GLN A 166 6.05 2.50 3.80
CA GLN A 166 7.01 2.64 4.91
C GLN A 166 8.18 1.68 4.77
N LYS A 167 7.91 0.39 4.49
CA LYS A 167 8.98 -0.58 4.27
C LYS A 167 9.86 -0.20 3.08
N ARG A 168 9.26 0.30 1.99
CA ARG A 168 10.02 0.77 0.81
C ARG A 168 10.84 2.02 1.09
N GLN A 169 10.34 2.90 1.94
CA GLN A 169 11.09 4.06 2.40
C GLN A 169 12.39 3.62 3.09
N ASP A 170 12.28 2.78 4.12
CA ASP A 170 13.43 2.26 4.87
C ASP A 170 14.43 1.56 3.92
N GLU A 171 13.93 0.69 3.03
CA GLU A 171 14.76 -0.01 2.04
C GLU A 171 15.52 0.95 1.11
N TYR A 172 14.91 2.06 0.70
CA TYR A 172 15.58 3.03 -0.18
C TYR A 172 16.52 3.95 0.57
N GLU A 173 16.23 4.33 1.80
CA GLU A 173 17.13 5.07 2.68
C GLU A 173 18.43 4.28 2.91
N ASP A 174 18.32 3.01 3.30
CA ASP A 174 19.48 2.13 3.48
C ASP A 174 20.31 1.99 2.19
N LYS A 175 19.65 1.72 1.05
CA LYS A 175 20.31 1.61 -0.26
C LYS A 175 20.98 2.91 -0.67
N LEU A 176 20.39 4.05 -0.34
CA LEU A 176 20.95 5.37 -0.64
C LEU A 176 22.22 5.63 0.17
N ASP A 177 22.21 5.28 1.45
CA ASP A 177 23.35 5.51 2.32
C ASP A 177 24.52 4.61 1.95
N ILE A 178 24.26 3.35 1.62
CA ILE A 178 25.27 2.45 1.03
C ILE A 178 25.85 3.07 -0.24
N CYS A 179 24.99 3.51 -1.17
CA CYS A 179 25.41 4.07 -2.44
C CYS A 179 26.27 5.34 -2.26
N LYS A 180 25.88 6.25 -1.36
CA LYS A 180 26.64 7.48 -1.06
C LYS A 180 28.01 7.17 -0.47
N ASN A 181 28.09 6.18 0.42
CA ASN A 181 29.34 5.73 1.01
C ASN A 181 30.29 5.15 -0.04
N GLU A 182 29.81 4.23 -0.89
CA GLU A 182 30.58 3.69 -2.01
C GLU A 182 31.06 4.79 -2.96
N LEU A 183 30.20 5.76 -3.26
CA LEU A 183 30.53 6.85 -4.17
C LEU A 183 31.64 7.74 -3.59
N ARG A 184 31.60 8.01 -2.28
CA ARG A 184 32.65 8.76 -1.58
C ARG A 184 33.98 8.01 -1.63
N GLU A 185 33.98 6.71 -1.40
CA GLU A 185 35.19 5.87 -1.50
C GLU A 185 35.78 5.87 -2.91
N LYS A 186 34.94 5.72 -3.93
CA LYS A 186 35.35 5.76 -5.35
C LYS A 186 35.95 7.11 -5.72
N LYS A 187 35.30 8.21 -5.33
CA LYS A 187 35.81 9.56 -5.58
C LYS A 187 37.15 9.79 -4.89
N ALA A 188 37.30 9.35 -3.64
CA ALA A 188 38.57 9.46 -2.92
C ALA A 188 39.68 8.62 -3.58
N ALA A 189 39.37 7.42 -4.06
CA ALA A 189 40.32 6.57 -4.77
C ALA A 189 40.77 7.18 -6.11
N VAL A 190 39.84 7.75 -6.89
CA VAL A 190 40.16 8.45 -8.14
C VAL A 190 41.00 9.70 -7.88
N ALA A 191 40.68 10.47 -6.85
CA ALA A 191 41.45 11.66 -6.48
C ALA A 191 42.90 11.31 -6.09
N LYS A 192 43.10 10.24 -5.29
CA LYS A 192 44.44 9.76 -4.93
C LYS A 192 45.25 9.31 -6.15
N LYS A 193 44.63 8.58 -7.09
CA LYS A 193 45.29 8.16 -8.34
C LYS A 193 45.74 9.36 -9.18
N ARG A 194 44.86 10.35 -9.34
CA ARG A 194 45.19 11.57 -10.11
C ARG A 194 46.31 12.38 -9.45
N ALA A 195 46.36 12.44 -8.12
CA ALA A 195 47.43 13.14 -7.40
C ALA A 195 48.79 12.42 -7.54
N GLY A 196 48.80 11.07 -7.47
CA GLY A 196 50.04 10.29 -7.66
C GLY A 196 50.59 10.37 -9.09
N GLU A 197 49.73 10.31 -10.11
CA GLU A 197 50.14 10.48 -11.52
C GLU A 197 50.73 11.87 -11.84
N GLN A 198 50.49 12.85 -10.95
CA GLN A 198 50.98 14.22 -11.08
C GLN A 198 52.34 14.43 -10.39
N GLU A 199 52.78 13.51 -9.53
CA GLU A 199 54.10 13.52 -8.90
C GLU A 199 55.15 12.72 -9.70
N ASP A 200 54.71 11.84 -10.60
CA ASP A 200 55.56 10.99 -11.45
C ASP A 200 55.88 11.61 -12.85
N ASN A 201 55.39 12.83 -13.15
CA ASN A 201 55.70 13.60 -14.37
C ASN A 201 56.50 14.87 -14.04
#